data_AF-A0A455RCB8-F1
#
_entry.id   AF-A0A455RCB8-F1
#
_cell.length_a   1.000
_cell.length_b   1.000
_cell.length_c   1.000
_cell.angle_alpha   90.00
_cell.angle_beta   90.00
_cell.angle_gamma   90.00
#
_symmetry.space_group_name_H-M   'P 1'
#
loop_
_entity.id
_entity.type
_entity.pdbx_description
1 polymer ?
#
loop_
_entity_poly.entity_id
_entity_poly.type
_entity_poly.pdbx_seq_one_letter_code
_entity_poly.pdbx_strand_id
1 'polypeptide(L)'
;GGPAEVPSVIQRQSRVMQTPMPAAPARPARTHALPQPPRQQLFSTARTSQVVPPPADAGRVVRVYQDQAPAALRSGAAPRLKKKSAAKKTLGSLRDGEEAAGAGRSAHALRRRPVFAAHYGGDASSYKLGSTSHFEGNGKLRHPTQVFVDWSPASWMGQLNMDKKFNLQDGAVTVADSGLYFVYAQIHYLDRHDTNGFSILVNNASALQCTVTAGLTGGGAEEPRSNTCFTAGAMYLGPGDQVSVREVGSLRWTLFQPQKSFFGLVKLGHTARIT
;
A
#
# COMPACT_ATOMS: atom_id res chain seq x y z
N GLY A 1 -55.04 39.87 62.85
CA GLY A 1 -53.95 39.70 61.89
C GLY A 1 -52.67 39.48 62.68
N GLY A 2 -52.15 38.26 62.63
CA GLY A 2 -50.89 37.87 63.28
C GLY A 2 -50.20 36.86 62.37
N PRO A 3 -48.87 36.99 62.15
CA PRO A 3 -48.17 36.20 61.14
C PRO A 3 -47.88 34.78 61.62
N ALA A 4 -47.85 33.87 60.64
CA ALA A 4 -47.61 32.44 60.79
C ALA A 4 -46.14 32.14 61.15
N GLU A 5 -45.97 31.26 62.13
CA GLU A 5 -44.69 30.71 62.58
C GLU A 5 -44.51 29.32 61.94
N VAL A 6 -43.38 29.10 61.27
CA VAL A 6 -43.01 27.84 60.60
C VAL A 6 -42.02 27.08 61.51
N PRO A 7 -42.17 25.76 61.72
CA PRO A 7 -41.33 25.02 62.66
C PRO A 7 -39.97 24.62 62.09
N SER A 8 -38.98 24.61 62.98
CA SER A 8 -37.57 24.26 62.78
C SER A 8 -37.35 22.79 62.43
N VAL A 9 -36.52 22.53 61.41
CA VAL A 9 -36.06 21.20 61.00
C VAL A 9 -34.85 20.77 61.84
N ILE A 10 -34.97 19.59 62.46
CA ILE A 10 -33.95 18.89 63.23
C ILE A 10 -32.87 18.33 62.29
N GLN A 11 -31.63 18.83 62.37
CA GLN A 11 -30.47 18.22 61.73
C GLN A 11 -29.95 17.05 62.59
N ARG A 12 -30.08 15.83 62.08
CA ARG A 12 -29.43 14.63 62.62
C ARG A 12 -27.94 14.65 62.29
N GLN A 13 -27.09 14.63 63.32
CA GLN A 13 -25.66 14.41 63.19
C GLN A 13 -25.39 12.92 62.89
N SER A 14 -24.82 12.62 61.73
CA SER A 14 -24.25 11.32 61.40
C SER A 14 -22.76 11.31 61.73
N ARG A 15 -22.41 10.57 62.79
CA ARG A 15 -21.04 10.36 63.28
C ARG A 15 -20.40 9.22 62.50
N VAL A 16 -19.56 9.54 61.52
CA VAL A 16 -18.73 8.54 60.81
C VAL A 16 -17.39 8.42 61.53
N MET A 17 -17.09 7.21 62.01
CA MET A 17 -15.82 6.84 62.63
C MET A 17 -14.67 6.96 61.61
N GLN A 18 -13.64 7.71 61.95
CA GLN A 18 -12.37 7.75 61.22
C GLN A 18 -11.44 6.67 61.79
N THR A 19 -11.03 5.73 60.93
CA THR A 19 -9.93 4.81 61.19
C THR A 19 -8.59 5.49 60.85
N PRO A 20 -7.54 5.33 61.67
CA PRO A 20 -6.25 5.95 61.43
C PRO A 20 -5.44 5.20 60.35
N MET A 21 -4.82 5.98 59.44
CA MET A 21 -3.91 5.52 58.39
C MET A 21 -2.55 5.05 58.98
N PRO A 22 -1.91 4.02 58.40
CA PRO A 22 -0.57 3.60 58.78
C PRO A 22 0.51 4.56 58.24
N ALA A 23 1.56 4.73 59.05
CA ALA A 23 2.68 5.65 58.83
C ALA A 23 3.53 5.29 57.60
N ALA A 24 4.02 6.32 56.91
CA ALA A 24 4.93 6.22 55.77
C ALA A 24 6.33 5.73 56.19
N PRO A 25 7.01 4.90 55.37
CA PRO A 25 8.35 4.43 55.69
C PRO A 25 9.42 5.52 55.50
N ALA A 26 10.40 5.50 56.40
CA ALA A 26 11.51 6.43 56.50
C ALA A 26 12.45 6.41 55.29
N ARG A 27 12.97 7.60 54.94
CA ARG A 27 14.03 7.81 53.94
C ARG A 27 15.35 7.15 54.37
N PRO A 28 16.05 6.42 53.49
CA PRO A 28 17.43 6.05 53.74
C PRO A 28 18.39 7.22 53.46
N ALA A 29 19.47 7.23 54.24
CA ALA A 29 20.49 8.25 54.32
C ALA A 29 21.34 8.41 53.04
N ARG A 30 21.84 9.63 52.84
CA ARG A 30 22.90 10.00 51.89
C ARG A 30 24.24 9.38 52.31
N THR A 31 24.84 8.61 51.42
CA THR A 31 26.30 8.36 51.42
C THR A 31 26.82 8.09 50.01
N HIS A 32 27.97 8.70 49.72
CA HIS A 32 28.92 8.49 48.63
C HIS A 32 28.55 8.92 47.20
N ALA A 33 29.14 10.07 46.84
CA ALA A 33 29.31 10.56 45.48
C ALA A 33 30.24 9.64 44.68
N LEU A 34 29.77 9.20 43.51
CA LEU A 34 30.60 8.62 42.45
C LEU A 34 31.12 9.76 41.55
N PRO A 35 32.37 9.69 41.06
CA PRO A 35 32.94 10.71 40.19
C PRO A 35 32.25 10.69 38.82
N GLN A 36 31.83 11.86 38.34
CA GLN A 36 31.31 12.02 36.99
C GLN A 36 32.45 11.94 35.95
N PRO A 37 32.23 11.31 34.78
CA PRO A 37 33.16 11.38 33.68
C PRO A 37 33.21 12.81 33.08
N PRO A 38 34.34 13.24 32.52
CA PRO A 38 34.52 14.62 32.07
C PRO A 38 33.58 14.97 30.92
N ARG A 39 32.95 16.15 31.04
CA ARG A 39 32.26 16.87 29.96
C ARG A 39 33.18 16.97 28.75
N GLN A 40 32.85 16.29 27.66
CA GLN A 40 33.43 16.60 26.35
C GLN A 40 32.94 17.99 25.94
N GLN A 41 33.85 18.96 25.94
CA GLN A 41 33.63 20.25 25.33
C GLN A 41 33.54 20.06 23.81
N LEU A 42 32.38 20.38 23.24
CA LEU A 42 32.21 20.56 21.81
C LEU A 42 33.05 21.78 21.40
N PHE A 43 34.22 21.53 20.84
CA PHE A 43 34.98 22.52 20.10
C PHE A 43 34.19 22.91 18.85
N SER A 44 33.58 24.09 18.89
CA SER A 44 33.12 24.80 17.70
C SER A 44 34.36 25.35 16.99
N THR A 45 34.81 24.65 15.95
CA THR A 45 35.68 25.24 14.93
C THR A 45 34.88 25.38 13.65
N ALA A 46 34.38 26.58 13.42
CA ALA A 46 33.93 27.00 12.10
C ALA A 46 35.12 26.89 11.13
N ARG A 47 34.99 26.01 10.14
CA ARG A 47 35.90 25.98 8.98
C ARG A 47 35.07 26.18 7.73
N THR A 48 35.10 27.41 7.24
CA THR A 48 34.71 27.81 5.90
C THR A 48 35.50 26.96 4.90
N SER A 49 34.83 26.15 4.09
CA SER A 49 35.44 25.52 2.93
C SER A 49 34.61 25.87 1.71
N GLN A 50 35.22 26.70 0.87
CA GLN A 50 34.71 27.11 -0.43
C GLN A 50 34.92 26.00 -1.47
N VAL A 51 33.87 25.81 -2.30
CA VAL A 51 33.86 25.58 -3.76
C VAL A 51 34.34 24.22 -4.30
N VAL A 52 33.46 23.51 -5.04
CA VAL A 52 33.46 23.34 -6.52
C VAL A 52 32.06 22.89 -6.99
N PRO A 53 31.43 23.49 -8.03
CA PRO A 53 30.18 23.00 -8.61
C PRO A 53 30.41 21.83 -9.59
N PRO A 54 29.49 20.85 -9.69
CA PRO A 54 29.62 19.77 -10.68
C PRO A 54 29.32 20.25 -12.11
N PRO A 55 29.88 19.57 -13.13
CA PRO A 55 29.76 19.98 -14.52
C PRO A 55 28.32 19.86 -15.04
N ALA A 56 27.95 20.83 -15.88
CA ALA A 56 26.69 20.88 -16.59
C ALA A 56 26.70 19.90 -17.76
N ASP A 57 26.25 18.66 -17.54
CA ASP A 57 25.53 17.90 -18.57
C ASP A 57 24.87 16.64 -17.96
N ALA A 58 23.56 16.70 -17.71
CA ALA A 58 22.73 15.52 -17.54
C ALA A 58 21.25 15.90 -17.59
N GLY A 59 20.61 15.52 -18.69
CA GLY A 59 19.21 15.07 -18.76
C GLY A 59 18.18 15.84 -17.93
N ARG A 60 17.44 16.71 -18.62
CA ARG A 60 16.16 17.32 -18.23
C ARG A 60 15.31 16.42 -17.32
N VAL A 61 15.39 16.63 -16.01
CA VAL A 61 14.45 16.07 -15.03
C VAL A 61 13.14 16.85 -15.14
N VAL A 62 12.14 16.27 -15.80
CA VAL A 62 10.77 16.81 -15.76
C VAL A 62 10.17 16.40 -14.42
N ARG A 63 10.22 17.31 -13.44
CA ARG A 63 9.39 17.23 -12.24
C ARG A 63 7.94 17.51 -12.65
N VAL A 64 7.12 16.46 -12.76
CA VAL A 64 5.67 16.62 -12.85
C VAL A 64 5.16 16.85 -11.43
N TYR A 65 4.84 18.11 -11.11
CA TYR A 65 4.01 18.43 -9.96
C TYR A 65 2.59 17.94 -10.25
N GLN A 66 2.04 17.15 -9.34
CA GLN A 66 0.65 16.74 -9.38
C GLN A 66 -0.19 17.91 -8.86
N ASP A 67 -0.64 18.77 -9.77
CA ASP A 67 -1.55 19.86 -9.45
C ASP A 67 -2.86 19.29 -8.90
N GLN A 68 -3.27 19.83 -7.75
CA GLN A 68 -4.58 19.59 -7.15
C GLN A 68 -5.66 20.16 -8.07
N ALA A 69 -6.53 19.29 -8.58
CA ALA A 69 -7.71 19.72 -9.33
C ALA A 69 -8.72 20.41 -8.41
N PRO A 70 -9.25 21.60 -8.79
CA PRO A 70 -10.30 22.25 -8.01
C PRO A 70 -11.65 21.57 -8.21
N ALA A 71 -12.48 21.66 -7.17
CA ALA A 71 -13.83 21.16 -7.12
C ALA A 71 -14.81 22.00 -7.95
N ALA A 72 -15.84 21.29 -8.45
CA ALA A 72 -17.13 21.73 -9.00
C ALA A 72 -17.22 22.07 -10.49
N LEU A 73 -17.99 21.25 -11.23
CA LEU A 73 -19.19 21.75 -11.90
C LEU A 73 -20.24 20.64 -12.08
N ARG A 74 -21.49 21.04 -11.90
CA ARG A 74 -22.71 20.25 -11.88
C ARG A 74 -23.25 19.99 -13.30
N SER A 75 -24.12 18.97 -13.37
CA SER A 75 -25.18 18.74 -14.38
C SER A 75 -24.79 18.07 -15.70
N GLY A 76 -25.57 17.04 -16.07
CA GLY A 76 -25.51 16.40 -17.39
C GLY A 76 -26.10 15.00 -17.39
N ALA A 77 -27.27 14.85 -18.00
CA ALA A 77 -28.15 13.68 -17.95
C ALA A 77 -27.60 12.40 -18.59
N ALA A 78 -28.01 11.25 -18.04
CA ALA A 78 -27.78 9.91 -18.61
C ALA A 78 -28.85 9.58 -19.68
N PRO A 79 -28.48 9.02 -20.85
CA PRO A 79 -29.46 8.47 -21.78
C PRO A 79 -29.80 7.01 -21.44
N ARG A 80 -31.11 6.75 -21.34
CA ARG A 80 -31.76 5.44 -21.20
C ARG A 80 -31.53 4.55 -22.43
N LEU A 81 -31.02 3.33 -22.21
CA LEU A 81 -31.03 2.23 -23.19
C LEU A 81 -32.42 1.58 -23.25
N LYS A 82 -33.08 1.64 -24.41
CA LYS A 82 -34.31 0.91 -24.71
C LYS A 82 -33.99 -0.49 -25.22
N LYS A 83 -34.47 -1.51 -24.52
CA LYS A 83 -34.55 -2.89 -24.99
C LYS A 83 -35.59 -3.01 -26.11
N LYS A 84 -35.26 -3.69 -27.21
CA LYS A 84 -36.24 -4.32 -28.10
C LYS A 84 -35.84 -5.76 -28.39
N SER A 85 -36.82 -6.63 -28.24
CA SER A 85 -36.79 -8.07 -28.34
C SER A 85 -37.19 -8.58 -29.73
N ALA A 86 -36.63 -9.75 -30.07
CA ALA A 86 -37.22 -10.87 -30.82
C ALA A 86 -37.71 -10.69 -32.28
N ALA A 87 -37.11 -11.47 -33.21
CA ALA A 87 -37.67 -12.76 -33.70
C ALA A 87 -37.32 -13.07 -35.19
N LYS A 88 -36.59 -14.17 -35.39
CA LYS A 88 -36.82 -15.33 -36.30
C LYS A 88 -37.20 -15.12 -37.78
N LYS A 89 -36.42 -15.72 -38.70
CA LYS A 89 -36.82 -16.58 -39.87
C LYS A 89 -35.56 -17.02 -40.67
N THR A 90 -35.14 -18.29 -40.61
CA THR A 90 -35.31 -19.42 -41.56
C THR A 90 -34.49 -19.41 -42.87
N LEU A 91 -33.50 -20.32 -42.90
CA LEU A 91 -33.03 -21.27 -43.92
C LEU A 91 -33.42 -21.13 -45.43
N GLY A 92 -32.39 -21.17 -46.29
CA GLY A 92 -32.39 -21.94 -47.55
C GLY A 92 -32.04 -21.19 -48.86
N SER A 93 -30.87 -21.46 -49.46
CA SER A 93 -30.72 -21.92 -50.87
C SER A 93 -29.29 -21.77 -51.42
N LEU A 94 -28.93 -22.74 -52.26
CA LEU A 94 -27.65 -23.12 -52.88
C LEU A 94 -27.17 -22.24 -54.07
N ARG A 95 -25.87 -22.39 -54.39
CA ARG A 95 -25.14 -22.43 -55.70
C ARG A 95 -24.20 -21.28 -56.11
N ASP A 96 -22.90 -21.63 -56.12
CA ASP A 96 -21.85 -21.56 -57.17
C ASP A 96 -21.65 -20.31 -58.04
N GLY A 97 -20.38 -19.87 -58.16
CA GLY A 97 -19.90 -19.04 -59.28
C GLY A 97 -18.70 -18.13 -58.99
N GLU A 98 -17.49 -18.68 -59.17
CA GLU A 98 -16.29 -18.12 -59.83
C GLU A 98 -15.76 -16.68 -59.57
N GLU A 99 -14.53 -16.66 -59.02
CA GLU A 99 -13.34 -15.90 -59.41
C GLU A 99 -13.44 -14.45 -59.92
N ALA A 100 -12.84 -13.53 -59.16
CA ALA A 100 -12.09 -12.42 -59.73
C ALA A 100 -10.90 -12.05 -58.83
N ALA A 101 -9.71 -12.27 -59.36
CA ALA A 101 -8.44 -11.81 -58.82
C ALA A 101 -8.45 -10.29 -58.56
N GLY A 102 -7.94 -9.90 -57.39
CA GLY A 102 -7.88 -8.49 -56.99
C GLY A 102 -6.83 -8.25 -55.92
N ALA A 103 -5.56 -8.20 -56.36
CA ALA A 103 -4.49 -7.39 -55.83
C ALA A 103 -4.31 -7.33 -54.29
N GLY A 104 -3.35 -8.13 -53.81
CA GLY A 104 -2.26 -7.69 -52.92
C GLY A 104 -2.54 -6.50 -52.00
N ARG A 105 -3.43 -6.67 -51.02
CA ARG A 105 -3.35 -5.91 -49.78
C ARG A 105 -2.45 -6.70 -48.85
N SER A 106 -1.23 -6.21 -48.65
CA SER A 106 -0.31 -6.66 -47.62
C SER A 106 -1.06 -6.81 -46.30
N ALA A 107 -1.50 -8.03 -46.03
CA ALA A 107 -2.08 -8.43 -44.77
C ALA A 107 -0.93 -8.64 -43.78
N HIS A 108 -0.16 -7.58 -43.51
CA HIS A 108 0.29 -7.36 -42.16
C HIS A 108 -0.95 -7.02 -41.33
N ALA A 109 -1.83 -8.01 -41.16
CA ALA A 109 -2.63 -8.09 -39.96
C ALA A 109 -1.60 -7.98 -38.84
N LEU A 110 -1.55 -6.81 -38.20
CA LEU A 110 -0.89 -6.62 -36.93
C LEU A 110 -1.38 -7.76 -36.05
N ARG A 111 -0.63 -8.86 -35.99
CA ARG A 111 -0.94 -9.96 -35.07
C ARG A 111 -0.83 -9.31 -33.71
N ARG A 112 -1.96 -8.91 -33.15
CA ARG A 112 -2.04 -8.36 -31.81
C ARG A 112 -1.49 -9.46 -30.92
N ARG A 113 -0.24 -9.28 -30.48
CA ARG A 113 0.37 -10.23 -29.56
C ARG A 113 -0.46 -10.16 -28.27
N PRO A 114 -0.81 -11.31 -27.67
CA PRO A 114 -1.52 -11.30 -26.41
C PRO A 114 -0.72 -10.49 -25.37
N VAL A 115 -1.42 -9.64 -24.63
CA VAL A 115 -0.86 -8.93 -23.47
C VAL A 115 -1.09 -9.82 -22.26
N PHE A 116 -0.01 -10.15 -21.55
CA PHE A 116 -0.08 -10.90 -20.31
C PHE A 116 0.04 -9.93 -19.13
N ALA A 117 -0.94 -10.00 -18.22
CA ALA A 117 -0.94 -9.16 -17.04
C ALA A 117 -1.46 -9.94 -15.84
N ALA A 118 -0.98 -9.58 -14.66
CA ALA A 118 -1.47 -10.03 -13.37
C ALA A 118 -1.68 -8.84 -12.43
N HIS A 119 -2.70 -8.94 -11.60
CA HIS A 119 -3.00 -8.00 -10.53
C HIS A 119 -3.53 -8.78 -9.34
N TYR A 120 -2.88 -8.57 -8.20
CA TYR A 120 -3.24 -9.19 -6.94
C TYR A 120 -3.59 -8.10 -5.94
N GLY A 121 -4.75 -8.22 -5.30
CA GLY A 121 -5.18 -7.35 -4.21
C GLY A 121 -4.93 -8.02 -2.87
N GLY A 122 -4.60 -7.23 -1.85
CA GLY A 122 -4.46 -7.75 -0.49
C GLY A 122 -5.78 -8.34 0.01
N ASP A 123 -5.71 -9.49 0.69
CA ASP A 123 -6.85 -10.26 1.14
C ASP A 123 -6.66 -10.75 2.58
N ALA A 124 -7.25 -10.03 3.52
CA ALA A 124 -7.28 -10.44 4.92
C ALA A 124 -8.54 -11.27 5.29
N SER A 125 -9.31 -11.78 4.32
CA SER A 125 -10.59 -12.46 4.59
C SER A 125 -10.45 -13.81 5.31
N SER A 126 -9.28 -14.43 5.24
CA SER A 126 -8.95 -15.67 5.96
C SER A 126 -8.75 -15.45 7.47
N TYR A 127 -8.55 -14.21 7.92
CA TYR A 127 -8.27 -13.88 9.32
C TYR A 127 -9.55 -13.57 10.10
N LYS A 128 -9.59 -14.04 11.35
CA LYS A 128 -10.65 -13.73 12.31
C LYS A 128 -10.12 -12.83 13.41
N LEU A 129 -10.91 -11.85 13.82
CA LEU A 129 -10.50 -10.93 14.87
C LEU A 129 -10.22 -11.72 16.17
N GLY A 130 -9.04 -11.50 16.75
CA GLY A 130 -8.61 -12.18 17.97
C GLY A 130 -8.04 -13.60 17.77
N SER A 131 -8.01 -14.14 16.54
CA SER A 131 -7.41 -15.46 16.29
C SER A 131 -5.88 -15.43 16.16
N THR A 132 -5.30 -14.29 15.75
CA THR A 132 -3.85 -14.11 15.65
C THR A 132 -3.43 -12.73 16.16
N SER A 133 -2.17 -12.62 16.62
CA SER A 133 -1.59 -11.35 17.09
C SER A 133 -1.26 -10.37 15.95
N HIS A 134 -1.32 -10.82 14.70
CA HIS A 134 -0.96 -10.03 13.53
C HIS A 134 -2.17 -9.56 12.72
N PHE A 135 -3.39 -9.69 13.26
CA PHE A 135 -4.62 -9.19 12.66
C PHE A 135 -5.49 -8.45 13.70
N GLU A 136 -5.86 -7.20 13.40
CA GLU A 136 -6.64 -6.33 14.30
C GLU A 136 -8.06 -6.02 13.75
N GLY A 137 -8.51 -6.76 12.73
CA GLY A 137 -9.80 -6.52 12.09
C GLY A 137 -9.74 -5.43 11.01
N ASN A 138 -10.83 -5.25 10.27
CA ASN A 138 -10.95 -4.25 9.19
C ASN A 138 -9.82 -4.30 8.15
N GLY A 139 -9.27 -5.50 7.89
CA GLY A 139 -8.13 -5.69 7.00
C GLY A 139 -6.79 -5.18 7.54
N LYS A 140 -6.71 -4.79 8.82
CA LYS A 140 -5.47 -4.38 9.46
C LYS A 140 -4.62 -5.60 9.78
N LEU A 141 -3.52 -5.76 9.05
CA LEU A 141 -2.68 -6.97 9.03
C LEU A 141 -1.19 -6.61 9.15
N ARG A 142 -0.43 -7.47 9.82
CA ARG A 142 1.03 -7.50 9.85
C ARG A 142 1.49 -8.82 9.24
N HIS A 143 2.57 -8.77 8.47
CA HIS A 143 3.17 -9.97 7.88
C HIS A 143 4.44 -10.35 8.67
N PRO A 144 4.42 -11.41 9.51
CA PRO A 144 5.52 -11.73 10.42
C PRO A 144 6.86 -12.03 9.73
N THR A 145 6.80 -12.57 8.51
CA THR A 145 7.99 -12.89 7.70
C THR A 145 8.50 -11.69 6.89
N GLN A 146 7.88 -10.51 7.04
CA GLN A 146 8.08 -9.29 6.24
C GLN A 146 7.71 -9.42 4.75
N VAL A 147 7.54 -10.63 4.23
CA VAL A 147 7.03 -10.86 2.88
C VAL A 147 5.51 -10.73 2.93
N PHE A 148 4.96 -9.93 2.03
CA PHE A 148 3.52 -9.83 1.86
C PHE A 148 3.02 -11.09 1.15
N VAL A 149 2.20 -11.91 1.80
CA VAL A 149 1.79 -13.23 1.28
C VAL A 149 0.28 -13.35 1.05
N ASP A 150 -0.54 -12.53 1.72
CA ASP A 150 -1.99 -12.65 1.74
C ASP A 150 -2.65 -12.02 0.50
N TRP A 151 -2.19 -12.41 -0.68
CA TRP A 151 -2.64 -11.87 -1.96
C TRP A 151 -3.79 -12.69 -2.57
N SER A 152 -4.76 -12.01 -3.18
CA SER A 152 -5.82 -12.62 -3.98
C SER A 152 -5.78 -12.13 -5.43
N PRO A 153 -5.94 -13.00 -6.44
CA PRO A 153 -5.96 -12.57 -7.82
C PRO A 153 -7.22 -11.74 -8.12
N ALA A 154 -7.08 -10.71 -8.96
CA ALA A 154 -8.23 -9.96 -9.44
C ALA A 154 -9.21 -10.84 -10.22
N SER A 155 -10.51 -10.54 -10.11
CA SER A 155 -11.58 -11.33 -10.73
C SER A 155 -11.43 -11.49 -12.26
N TRP A 156 -10.90 -10.47 -12.95
CA TRP A 156 -10.66 -10.51 -14.39
C TRP A 156 -9.55 -11.50 -14.79
N MET A 157 -8.62 -11.84 -13.90
CA MET A 157 -7.54 -12.77 -14.22
C MET A 157 -8.09 -14.15 -14.55
N GLY A 158 -9.02 -14.66 -13.75
CA GLY A 158 -9.69 -15.93 -14.03
C GLY A 158 -10.55 -15.86 -15.30
N GLN A 159 -11.27 -14.76 -15.52
CA GLN A 159 -12.10 -14.56 -16.73
C GLN A 159 -11.26 -14.59 -18.02
N LEU A 160 -10.03 -14.11 -17.96
CA LEU A 160 -9.10 -14.05 -19.10
C LEU A 160 -8.07 -15.18 -19.11
N ASN A 161 -8.17 -16.18 -18.22
CA ASN A 161 -7.20 -17.28 -18.05
C ASN A 161 -5.75 -16.80 -17.81
N MET A 162 -5.57 -15.66 -17.13
CA MET A 162 -4.26 -15.08 -16.81
C MET A 162 -3.62 -15.73 -15.58
N ASP A 163 -4.43 -16.31 -14.70
CA ASP A 163 -4.02 -17.19 -13.61
C ASP A 163 -3.17 -18.38 -14.08
N LYS A 164 -3.37 -18.86 -15.32
CA LYS A 164 -2.52 -19.91 -15.94
C LYS A 164 -1.16 -19.41 -16.42
N LYS A 165 -0.94 -18.10 -16.47
CA LYS A 165 0.29 -17.45 -16.95
C LYS A 165 1.17 -16.90 -15.84
N PHE A 166 0.59 -16.69 -14.66
CA PHE A 166 1.27 -16.15 -13.48
C PHE A 166 0.93 -17.03 -12.28
N ASN A 167 1.95 -17.71 -11.76
CA ASN A 167 1.79 -18.58 -10.60
C ASN A 167 2.18 -17.80 -9.34
N LEU A 168 1.22 -17.55 -8.45
CA LEU A 168 1.45 -16.95 -7.14
C LEU A 168 1.61 -18.05 -6.09
N GLN A 169 2.77 -18.12 -5.45
CA GLN A 169 3.06 -19.03 -4.35
C GLN A 169 3.84 -18.30 -3.28
N ASP A 170 3.44 -18.46 -2.01
CA ASP A 170 4.11 -17.88 -0.84
C ASP A 170 4.43 -16.37 -0.97
N GLY A 171 3.50 -15.61 -1.57
CA GLY A 171 3.66 -14.17 -1.80
C GLY A 171 4.52 -13.76 -2.99
N ALA A 172 5.02 -14.72 -3.76
CA ALA A 172 5.86 -14.49 -4.93
C ALA A 172 5.17 -14.93 -6.23
N VAL A 173 5.24 -14.10 -7.26
CA VAL A 173 4.76 -14.41 -8.61
C VAL A 173 5.91 -14.94 -9.44
N THR A 174 5.79 -16.17 -9.93
CA THR A 174 6.75 -16.77 -10.86
C THR A 174 6.41 -16.40 -12.30
N VAL A 175 7.38 -15.84 -13.02
CA VAL A 175 7.26 -15.47 -14.44
C VAL A 175 7.47 -16.70 -15.33
N ALA A 176 6.53 -16.95 -16.24
CA ALA A 176 6.62 -18.09 -17.16
C ALA A 176 7.48 -17.80 -18.41
N ASP A 177 7.44 -16.57 -18.93
CA ASP A 177 8.06 -16.23 -20.21
C ASP A 177 9.01 -15.04 -20.07
N SER A 178 10.17 -15.07 -20.74
CA SER A 178 11.08 -13.92 -20.75
C SER A 178 10.43 -12.67 -21.37
N GLY A 179 10.78 -11.48 -20.87
CA GLY A 179 10.40 -10.22 -21.51
C GLY A 179 10.66 -8.98 -20.66
N LEU A 180 10.25 -7.83 -21.21
CA LEU A 180 10.18 -6.58 -20.45
C LEU A 180 8.83 -6.52 -19.74
N TYR A 181 8.85 -6.34 -18.42
CA TYR A 181 7.68 -6.28 -17.57
C TYR A 181 7.59 -4.91 -16.89
N PHE A 182 6.40 -4.32 -16.89
CA PHE A 182 6.06 -3.23 -15.99
C PHE A 182 5.54 -3.83 -14.69
N VAL A 183 6.29 -3.64 -13.61
CA VAL A 183 5.99 -4.16 -12.28
C VAL A 183 5.63 -3.00 -11.37
N TYR A 184 4.56 -3.15 -10.58
CA TYR A 184 4.06 -2.10 -9.69
C TYR A 184 3.51 -2.69 -8.40
N ALA A 185 3.62 -1.93 -7.31
CA ALA A 185 2.99 -2.28 -6.04
C ALA A 185 2.54 -1.04 -5.29
N GLN A 186 1.49 -1.20 -4.50
CA GLN A 186 1.06 -0.26 -3.47
C GLN A 186 0.86 -1.00 -2.15
N ILE A 187 1.35 -0.39 -1.06
CA ILE A 187 1.03 -0.83 0.31
C ILE A 187 0.45 0.35 1.07
N HIS A 188 -0.71 0.13 1.70
CA HIS A 188 -1.33 1.10 2.59
C HIS A 188 -0.92 0.82 4.03
N TYR A 189 -0.06 1.66 4.58
CA TYR A 189 0.36 1.61 5.98
C TYR A 189 -0.65 2.31 6.89
N LEU A 190 -0.97 1.67 8.02
CA LEU A 190 -1.71 2.27 9.13
C LEU A 190 -0.92 1.99 10.41
N ASP A 191 0.19 2.70 10.56
CA ASP A 191 1.24 2.36 11.52
C ASP A 191 1.82 3.60 12.21
N ARG A 192 2.40 3.42 13.40
CA ARG A 192 2.94 4.50 14.24
C ARG A 192 4.37 4.90 13.88
N HIS A 193 5.09 4.05 13.16
CA HIS A 193 6.49 4.31 12.82
C HIS A 193 6.60 5.51 11.87
N ASP A 194 7.62 6.34 12.10
CA ASP A 194 7.90 7.55 11.32
C ASP A 194 8.27 7.23 9.87
N THR A 195 8.85 6.05 9.62
CA THR A 195 9.23 5.59 8.28
C THR A 195 8.61 4.23 8.01
N ASN A 196 7.89 4.15 6.89
CA ASN A 196 7.30 2.93 6.36
C ASN A 196 7.75 2.73 4.91
N GLY A 197 7.88 1.48 4.47
CA GLY A 197 8.32 1.22 3.11
C GLY A 197 8.52 -0.24 2.79
N PHE A 198 8.43 -0.56 1.51
CA PHE A 198 8.64 -1.91 1.01
C PHE A 198 9.58 -1.89 -0.20
N SER A 199 10.16 -3.04 -0.48
CA SER A 199 10.87 -3.33 -1.71
C SER A 199 10.09 -4.32 -2.55
N ILE A 200 10.15 -4.16 -3.86
CA ILE A 200 9.82 -5.19 -4.84
C ILE A 200 11.12 -5.95 -5.11
N LEU A 201 11.10 -7.26 -4.87
CA LEU A 201 12.26 -8.12 -5.01
C LEU A 201 12.12 -8.95 -6.28
N VAL A 202 13.23 -9.16 -6.98
CA VAL A 202 13.37 -10.16 -8.04
C VAL A 202 14.40 -11.17 -7.55
N ASN A 203 14.01 -12.44 -7.42
CA ASN A 203 14.88 -13.51 -6.92
C ASN A 203 15.56 -13.14 -5.58
N ASN A 204 14.79 -12.58 -4.65
CA ASN A 204 15.24 -12.08 -3.34
C ASN A 204 16.19 -10.87 -3.37
N ALA A 205 16.48 -10.28 -4.52
CA ALA A 205 17.24 -9.04 -4.65
C ALA A 205 16.31 -7.83 -4.84
N SER A 206 16.54 -6.76 -4.08
CA SER A 206 15.73 -5.53 -4.17
C SER A 206 15.89 -4.86 -5.54
N ALA A 207 14.80 -4.75 -6.31
CA ALA A 207 14.77 -4.15 -7.64
C ALA A 207 14.15 -2.74 -7.64
N LEU A 208 13.09 -2.55 -6.86
CA LEU A 208 12.43 -1.25 -6.64
C LEU A 208 12.16 -1.09 -5.15
N GLN A 209 12.14 0.15 -4.67
CA GLN A 209 11.81 0.45 -3.28
C GLN A 209 10.87 1.65 -3.21
N CYS A 210 9.96 1.62 -2.24
CA CYS A 210 9.12 2.73 -1.86
C CYS A 210 9.36 3.05 -0.38
N THR A 211 9.47 4.33 -0.03
CA THR A 211 9.59 4.76 1.36
C THR A 211 8.78 6.03 1.56
N VAL A 212 7.97 6.05 2.61
CA VAL A 212 7.20 7.22 3.05
C VAL A 212 7.56 7.55 4.48
N THR A 213 7.84 8.82 4.71
CA THR A 213 8.06 9.39 6.03
C THR A 213 6.81 10.13 6.47
N ALA A 214 6.21 9.69 7.56
CA ALA A 214 5.04 10.32 8.11
C ALA A 214 5.48 11.49 9.00
N GLY A 215 5.19 12.73 8.59
CA GLY A 215 5.58 13.92 9.34
C GLY A 215 4.92 13.96 10.73
N LEU A 216 5.65 14.51 11.71
CA LEU A 216 5.16 14.81 13.07
C LEU A 216 4.24 16.04 13.07
N THR A 217 3.17 16.05 12.29
CA THR A 217 2.20 17.16 12.30
C THR A 217 0.94 16.75 13.04
N GLY A 218 0.85 17.16 14.31
CA GLY A 218 -0.41 17.26 15.05
C GLY A 218 -0.88 16.05 15.86
N GLY A 219 -0.36 14.84 15.61
CA GLY A 219 -0.56 13.66 16.45
C GLY A 219 0.72 13.31 17.17
N GLY A 220 0.66 12.99 18.47
CA GLY A 220 1.81 12.54 19.25
C GLY A 220 2.52 11.33 18.62
N ALA A 221 3.69 10.97 19.14
CA ALA A 221 4.46 9.81 18.65
C ALA A 221 3.66 8.48 18.68
N GLU A 222 2.54 8.44 19.42
CA GLU A 222 1.72 7.24 19.61
C GLU A 222 0.57 7.06 18.62
N GLU A 223 0.21 8.06 17.82
CA GLU A 223 -0.93 7.96 16.90
C GLU A 223 -0.55 7.23 15.59
N PRO A 224 -1.28 6.18 15.17
CA PRO A 224 -1.07 5.54 13.88
C PRO A 224 -1.33 6.51 12.72
N ARG A 225 -0.42 6.54 11.76
CA ARG A 225 -0.53 7.38 10.55
C ARG A 225 -0.90 6.51 9.36
N SER A 226 -1.83 7.03 8.55
CA SER A 226 -2.33 6.38 7.35
C SER A 226 -1.63 6.93 6.12
N ASN A 227 -0.80 6.12 5.46
CA ASN A 227 -0.06 6.52 4.25
C ASN A 227 -0.08 5.40 3.21
N THR A 228 -0.25 5.75 1.94
CA THR A 228 0.00 4.82 0.83
C THR A 228 1.42 5.02 0.31
N CYS A 229 2.11 3.92 0.04
CA CYS A 229 3.39 3.92 -0.65
C CYS A 229 3.18 3.19 -1.98
N PHE A 230 3.42 3.85 -3.11
CA PHE A 230 3.33 3.26 -4.45
C PHE A 230 4.68 3.38 -5.16
N THR A 231 5.12 2.31 -5.83
CA THR A 231 6.27 2.36 -6.74
C THR A 231 6.05 1.43 -7.92
N ALA A 232 6.69 1.75 -9.05
CA ALA A 232 6.62 0.96 -10.26
C ALA A 232 7.86 1.15 -11.13
N GLY A 233 8.14 0.18 -12.00
CA GLY A 233 9.26 0.25 -12.93
C GLY A 233 9.19 -0.82 -14.01
N ALA A 234 9.90 -0.57 -15.10
CA ALA A 234 10.11 -1.56 -16.16
C ALA A 234 11.38 -2.36 -15.87
N MET A 235 11.30 -3.68 -15.89
CA MET A 235 12.43 -4.58 -15.67
C MET A 235 12.38 -5.79 -16.59
N TYR A 236 13.54 -6.30 -16.97
CA TYR A 236 13.65 -7.55 -17.69
C TYR A 236 13.50 -8.71 -16.71
N LEU A 237 12.60 -9.65 -17.01
CA LEU A 237 12.41 -10.87 -16.23
C LEU A 237 12.56 -12.07 -17.17
N GLY A 238 13.26 -13.08 -16.70
CA GLY A 238 13.42 -14.38 -17.34
C GLY A 238 12.37 -15.40 -16.89
N PRO A 239 12.27 -16.55 -17.58
CA PRO A 239 11.46 -17.67 -17.13
C PRO A 239 11.97 -18.18 -15.78
N GLY A 240 11.07 -18.39 -14.84
CA GLY A 240 11.38 -18.86 -13.49
C GLY A 240 11.73 -17.74 -12.49
N ASP A 241 11.91 -16.49 -12.94
CA ASP A 241 12.13 -15.37 -12.03
C ASP A 241 10.92 -15.19 -11.11
N GLN A 242 11.21 -14.97 -9.83
CA GLN A 242 10.21 -14.75 -8.80
C GLN A 242 10.17 -13.29 -8.39
N VAL A 243 9.00 -12.69 -8.43
CA VAL A 243 8.76 -11.31 -8.01
C VAL A 243 7.90 -11.29 -6.75
N SER A 244 8.42 -10.69 -5.67
CA SER A 244 7.72 -10.58 -4.39
C SER A 244 7.79 -9.17 -3.84
N VAL A 245 6.99 -8.90 -2.81
CA VAL A 245 6.98 -7.61 -2.10
C VAL A 245 7.36 -7.87 -0.65
N ARG A 246 8.30 -7.07 -0.11
CA ARG A 246 8.82 -7.24 1.26
C ARG A 246 8.96 -5.91 1.97
N GLU A 247 8.63 -5.86 3.26
CA GLU A 247 8.87 -4.70 4.12
C GLU A 247 10.37 -4.38 4.26
N VAL A 248 10.74 -3.09 4.24
CA VAL A 248 12.13 -2.60 4.39
C VAL A 248 12.55 -2.46 5.87
N GLY A 249 11.58 -2.46 6.79
CA GLY A 249 11.82 -2.32 8.23
C GLY A 249 11.31 -3.50 9.07
N SER A 250 11.20 -3.25 10.37
CA SER A 250 10.49 -4.15 11.29
C SER A 250 8.98 -4.17 10.99
N LEU A 251 8.26 -5.13 11.59
CA LEU A 251 6.84 -5.37 11.37
C LEU A 251 5.99 -4.08 11.40
N ARG A 252 5.28 -3.80 10.30
CA ARG A 252 4.37 -2.66 10.13
C ARG A 252 2.93 -3.11 9.93
N TRP A 253 2.01 -2.39 10.55
CA TRP A 253 0.58 -2.52 10.30
C TRP A 253 0.23 -1.95 8.93
N THR A 254 -0.51 -2.74 8.17
CA THR A 254 -1.00 -2.39 6.84
C THR A 254 -2.50 -2.62 6.75
N LEU A 255 -3.17 -1.90 5.86
CA LEU A 255 -4.54 -2.19 5.46
C LEU A 255 -4.50 -3.06 4.19
N PHE A 256 -4.64 -4.36 4.40
CA PHE A 256 -4.52 -5.39 3.37
C PHE A 256 -5.89 -5.72 2.76
N GLN A 257 -6.37 -4.77 1.96
CA GLN A 257 -7.60 -4.87 1.20
C GLN A 257 -7.30 -4.57 -0.29
N PRO A 258 -8.06 -5.12 -1.25
CA PRO A 258 -7.67 -5.08 -2.67
C PRO A 258 -7.49 -3.67 -3.24
N GLN A 259 -8.30 -2.71 -2.79
CA GLN A 259 -8.24 -1.31 -3.23
C GLN A 259 -7.19 -0.46 -2.51
N LYS A 260 -6.56 -0.98 -1.44
CA LYS A 260 -5.60 -0.24 -0.59
C LYS A 260 -4.17 -0.74 -0.80
N SER A 261 -4.01 -2.06 -0.81
CA SER A 261 -2.74 -2.73 -1.00
C SER A 261 -2.86 -3.72 -2.16
N PHE A 262 -1.98 -3.62 -3.14
CA PHE A 262 -2.02 -4.42 -4.36
C PHE A 262 -0.64 -4.52 -5.01
N PHE A 263 -0.45 -5.54 -5.84
CA PHE A 263 0.79 -5.82 -6.57
C PHE A 263 0.47 -6.39 -7.94
N GLY A 264 1.23 -6.05 -8.98
CA GLY A 264 0.96 -6.57 -10.30
C GLY A 264 2.11 -6.42 -11.29
N LEU A 265 1.94 -7.11 -12.42
CA LEU A 265 2.90 -7.19 -13.51
C LEU A 265 2.17 -7.09 -14.85
N VAL A 266 2.76 -6.40 -15.82
CA VAL A 266 2.28 -6.34 -17.20
C VAL A 266 3.44 -6.61 -18.14
N LYS A 267 3.36 -7.66 -18.96
CA LYS A 267 4.34 -7.94 -20.00
C LYS A 267 4.19 -6.91 -21.12
N LEU A 268 5.18 -6.04 -21.26
CA LEU A 268 5.20 -5.01 -22.30
C LEU A 268 5.62 -5.57 -23.66
N GLY A 269 6.50 -6.57 -23.67
CA GLY A 269 6.97 -7.18 -24.90
C GLY A 269 8.12 -8.16 -24.71
N HIS A 270 8.56 -8.73 -25.81
CA HIS A 270 9.81 -9.48 -25.87
C HIS A 270 10.95 -8.47 -26.07
N THR A 271 12.08 -8.67 -25.40
CA THR A 271 13.29 -7.89 -25.67
C THR A 271 14.09 -8.59 -26.76
N ALA A 272 14.38 -7.89 -27.84
CA ALA A 272 15.41 -8.31 -28.79
C ALA A 272 16.78 -7.93 -28.23
N ARG A 273 17.80 -8.78 -28.40
CA ARG A 273 19.19 -8.35 -28.22
C ARG A 273 19.53 -7.42 -29.37
N ILE A 274 19.98 -6.21 -29.06
CA ILE A 274 20.63 -5.35 -30.04
C ILE A 274 22.09 -5.79 -30.06
N THR A 275 22.48 -6.48 -31.13
CA THR A 275 23.86 -6.91 -31.40
C THR A 275 24.53 -5.96 -32.37
#